data_AF-A0A7S0M3U9-F1
#
_entry.id   AF-A0A7S0M3U9-F1
#
_cell.length_a   1.000
_cell.length_b   1.000
_cell.length_c   1.000
_cell.angle_alpha   90.00
_cell.angle_beta   90.00
_cell.angle_gamma   90.00
#
_symmetry.space_group_name_H-M   'P 1'
#
loop_
_entity.id
_entity.type
_entity.pdbx_description
1 polymer ?
#
loop_
_entity_poly.entity_id
_entity_poly.type
_entity_poly.pdbx_seq_one_letter_code
_entity_poly.pdbx_strand_id
1 'polypeptide(L)'
;GAKGLLFVLDSTDRLRVHEAKQELFDLLAEEKLREALLVVLANKQDQPNSMSAQEVSDALTLTDIGNTRLWFVQPTSALRGEGVAEVLDWVLANLRATGRPPP
;
A
#
# COMPACT_ATOMS: atom_id res chain seq x y z
N GLY A 1 -11.43 -4.98 14.51
CA GLY A 1 -11.16 -4.70 13.09
C GLY A 1 -9.79 -5.22 12.71
N ALA A 2 -9.51 -5.37 11.41
CA ALA A 2 -8.18 -5.70 10.93
C ALA A 2 -7.21 -4.54 11.20
N LYS A 3 -5.93 -4.84 11.45
CA LYS A 3 -4.91 -3.84 11.82
C LYS A 3 -4.08 -3.34 10.63
N GLY A 4 -4.17 -4.01 9.49
CA GLY A 4 -3.47 -3.62 8.27
C GLY A 4 -4.12 -4.21 7.03
N LEU A 5 -3.95 -3.53 5.90
CA LEU A 5 -4.31 -3.93 4.55
C LEU A 5 -3.04 -3.92 3.70
N LEU A 6 -2.68 -5.08 3.13
CA LEU A 6 -1.66 -5.17 2.09
C LEU A 6 -2.39 -5.24 0.75
N PHE A 7 -2.19 -4.22 -0.08
CA PHE A 7 -2.78 -4.10 -1.41
C PHE A 7 -1.70 -4.34 -2.46
N VAL A 8 -1.82 -5.41 -3.25
CA VAL A 8 -0.83 -5.76 -4.27
C VAL A 8 -1.28 -5.20 -5.61
N LEU A 9 -0.50 -4.31 -6.19
CA LEU A 9 -0.73 -3.74 -7.52
C LEU A 9 0.27 -4.36 -8.51
N ASP A 10 -0.22 -4.79 -9.67
CA ASP A 10 0.64 -5.05 -10.83
C ASP A 10 1.14 -3.72 -11.40
N SER A 11 2.40 -3.37 -11.15
CA SER A 11 2.94 -2.07 -11.54
C SER A 11 3.20 -1.96 -13.05
N THR A 12 3.10 -3.06 -13.81
CA THR A 12 3.21 -3.02 -15.27
C THR A 12 1.89 -2.67 -15.96
N ASP A 13 0.77 -2.84 -15.25
CA ASP A 13 -0.57 -2.65 -15.81
C ASP A 13 -1.09 -1.23 -15.55
N ARG A 14 -0.55 -0.28 -16.33
CA ARG A 14 -0.92 1.13 -16.25
C ARG A 14 -2.36 1.40 -16.69
N LEU A 15 -2.98 0.52 -17.47
CA LEU A 15 -4.36 0.70 -17.96
C LEU A 15 -5.38 0.36 -16.88
N ARG A 16 -5.11 -0.66 -16.05
CA ARG A 16 -6.02 -1.09 -14.98
C ARG A 16 -5.79 -0.42 -13.63
N VAL A 17 -4.81 0.48 -13.51
CA VAL A 17 -4.55 1.19 -12.24
C VAL A 17 -5.75 1.99 -11.75
N HIS A 18 -6.60 2.49 -12.66
CA HIS A 18 -7.83 3.19 -12.30
C HIS A 18 -8.88 2.28 -11.67
N GLU A 19 -9.01 1.04 -12.15
CA GLU A 19 -9.88 0.02 -11.55
C GLU A 19 -9.36 -0.36 -10.16
N ALA A 20 -8.03 -0.58 -10.04
CA ALA A 20 -7.38 -0.86 -8.77
C ALA A 20 -7.57 0.28 -7.75
N LYS A 21 -7.57 1.54 -8.20
CA LYS A 21 -7.90 2.69 -7.34
C LYS A 21 -9.33 2.57 -6.81
N GLN A 22 -10.31 2.29 -7.65
CA GLN A 22 -11.70 2.17 -7.21
C GLN A 22 -11.85 1.08 -6.15
N GLU A 23 -11.33 -0.12 -6.42
CA GLU A 23 -11.35 -1.23 -5.46
C GLU A 23 -10.66 -0.89 -4.14
N LEU A 24 -9.52 -0.20 -4.18
CA LEU A 24 -8.82 0.23 -2.98
C LEU A 24 -9.70 1.16 -2.13
N PHE A 25 -10.34 2.17 -2.75
CA PHE A 25 -11.19 3.10 -2.01
C PHE A 25 -12.45 2.45 -1.46
N ASP A 26 -13.05 1.50 -2.19
CA ASP A 26 -14.19 0.71 -1.72
C ASP A 26 -13.81 -0.13 -0.48
N LEU A 27 -12.63 -0.77 -0.50
CA LEU A 27 -12.10 -1.49 0.66
C LEU A 27 -11.85 -0.54 1.84
N LEU A 28 -11.27 0.64 1.59
CA LEU A 28 -10.97 1.61 2.65
C LEU A 28 -12.23 2.22 3.27
N ALA A 29 -13.37 2.21 2.58
CA ALA A 29 -14.66 2.64 3.09
C ALA A 29 -15.28 1.63 4.09
N GLU A 30 -14.81 0.38 4.11
CA GLU A 30 -15.31 -0.62 5.05
C GLU A 30 -14.95 -0.30 6.51
N GLU A 31 -15.94 -0.36 7.41
CA GLU A 31 -15.75 -0.06 8.83
C GLU A 31 -14.66 -0.92 9.48
N LYS A 32 -14.55 -2.20 9.06
CA LYS A 32 -13.56 -3.16 9.56
C LYS A 32 -12.11 -2.71 9.30
N LEU A 33 -11.90 -1.83 8.31
CA LEU A 33 -10.62 -1.31 7.87
C LEU A 33 -10.39 0.14 8.30
N ARG A 34 -11.32 0.81 8.97
CA ARG A 34 -11.23 2.25 9.32
C ARG A 34 -9.89 2.68 9.96
N GLU A 35 -9.30 1.83 10.80
CA GLU A 35 -8.03 2.10 11.52
C GLU A 35 -6.85 1.28 10.99
N ALA A 36 -7.01 0.55 9.89
CA ALA A 36 -5.96 -0.31 9.37
C ALA A 36 -4.81 0.52 8.75
N LEU A 37 -3.57 0.08 8.93
CA LEU A 37 -2.46 0.59 8.11
C LEU A 37 -2.67 0.16 6.65
N LEU A 38 -2.27 0.99 5.69
CA LEU A 38 -2.28 0.60 4.28
C LEU A 38 -0.85 0.42 3.77
N VAL A 39 -0.54 -0.74 3.19
CA VAL A 39 0.70 -0.95 2.44
C VAL A 39 0.34 -1.31 1.01
N VAL A 40 0.84 -0.55 0.05
CA VAL A 40 0.70 -0.86 -1.37
C VAL A 40 2.00 -1.49 -1.87
N LEU A 41 1.92 -2.73 -2.34
CA LEU A 41 3.02 -3.43 -2.98
C LEU A 41 2.97 -3.14 -4.48
N ALA A 42 3.85 -2.28 -4.97
CA ALA A 42 4.02 -2.01 -6.39
C ALA A 42 4.81 -3.16 -7.04
N ASN A 43 4.11 -4.27 -7.31
CA ASN A 43 4.68 -5.56 -7.68
C ASN A 43 5.07 -5.63 -9.17
N LYS A 44 5.97 -6.56 -9.51
CA LYS A 44 6.58 -6.76 -10.84
C LYS A 44 7.65 -5.76 -11.23
N GLN A 45 8.42 -5.26 -10.26
CA GLN A 45 9.59 -4.41 -10.54
C GLN A 45 10.70 -5.10 -11.33
N ASP A 46 10.64 -6.43 -11.49
CA ASP A 46 11.53 -7.19 -12.38
C ASP A 46 11.20 -6.99 -13.88
N GLN A 47 10.05 -6.41 -14.21
CA GLN A 47 9.60 -6.23 -15.58
C GLN A 47 9.89 -4.81 -16.09
N PRO A 48 10.16 -4.64 -17.40
CA PRO A 48 10.27 -3.32 -17.99
C PRO A 48 8.93 -2.56 -17.90
N ASN A 49 9.01 -1.24 -17.87
CA ASN A 49 7.86 -0.32 -17.80
C ASN A 49 7.03 -0.39 -16.51
N SER A 50 7.54 -1.05 -15.46
CA SER A 50 6.95 -1.00 -14.13
C SER A 50 6.79 0.45 -13.65
N MET A 51 5.68 0.73 -12.98
CA MET A 51 5.48 2.00 -12.28
C MET A 51 6.39 2.04 -11.05
N SER A 52 7.08 3.17 -10.88
CA SER A 52 7.77 3.53 -9.65
C SER A 52 6.78 3.70 -8.49
N ALA A 53 7.27 3.68 -7.25
CA ALA A 53 6.44 3.94 -6.07
C ALA A 53 5.71 5.30 -6.15
N GLN A 54 6.37 6.33 -6.70
CA GLN A 54 5.78 7.64 -6.89
C GLN A 54 4.63 7.61 -7.90
N GLU A 55 4.84 7.01 -9.07
CA GLU A 55 3.78 6.87 -10.08
C GLU A 55 2.58 6.07 -9.55
N VAL A 56 2.82 5.02 -8.77
CA VAL A 56 1.74 4.26 -8.12
C VAL A 56 0.99 5.11 -7.10
N SER A 57 1.71 5.86 -6.25
CA SER A 57 1.11 6.77 -5.27
C SER A 57 0.21 7.80 -5.94
N ASP A 58 0.68 8.39 -7.04
CA ASP A 58 -0.05 9.42 -7.78
C ASP A 58 -1.27 8.82 -8.50
N ALA A 59 -1.10 7.68 -9.17
CA ALA A 59 -2.17 7.00 -9.89
C ALA A 59 -3.31 6.53 -8.97
N LEU A 60 -2.98 6.07 -7.77
CA LEU A 60 -3.96 5.70 -6.73
C LEU A 60 -4.44 6.92 -5.93
N THR A 61 -3.80 8.08 -6.06
CA THR A 61 -4.13 9.32 -5.35
C THR A 61 -4.08 9.15 -3.82
N LEU A 62 -3.04 8.46 -3.33
CA LEU A 62 -2.89 8.14 -1.91
C LEU A 62 -2.69 9.39 -1.02
N THR A 63 -2.31 10.51 -1.62
CA THR A 63 -2.23 11.81 -0.92
C THR A 63 -3.56 12.22 -0.30
N ASP A 64 -4.69 11.86 -0.92
CA ASP A 64 -6.03 12.22 -0.43
C ASP A 64 -6.37 11.58 0.92
N ILE A 65 -5.76 10.42 1.21
CA ILE A 65 -5.98 9.68 2.45
C ILE A 65 -4.88 9.90 3.50
N GLY A 66 -3.81 10.64 3.16
CA GLY A 66 -2.63 10.83 4.02
C GLY A 66 -2.90 11.49 5.37
N ASN A 67 -3.97 12.29 5.47
CA ASN A 67 -4.37 12.93 6.73
C ASN A 67 -5.21 12.03 7.65
N THR A 68 -5.72 10.91 7.12
CA THR A 68 -6.65 10.04 7.86
C THR A 68 -6.07 8.67 8.19
N ARG A 69 -5.00 8.28 7.50
CA ARG A 69 -4.43 6.95 7.57
C ARG A 69 -2.94 6.96 7.27
N LEU A 70 -2.19 6.16 8.03
CA LEU A 70 -0.80 5.88 7.72
C LEU A 70 -0.72 4.87 6.56
N TRP A 71 0.00 5.26 5.51
CA TRP A 71 0.19 4.44 4.32
C TRP A 71 1.65 4.42 3.87
N PHE A 72 2.00 3.41 3.09
CA PHE A 72 3.32 3.24 2.49
C PHE A 72 3.23 2.51 1.15
N VAL A 73 4.09 2.87 0.20
CA VAL A 73 4.23 2.17 -1.10
C VAL A 73 5.61 1.55 -1.17
N GLN A 74 5.67 0.25 -1.41
CA GLN A 74 6.93 -0.49 -1.54
C GLN A 74 7.08 -1.06 -2.96
N PRO A 75 8.12 -0.66 -3.71
CA PRO A 75 8.55 -1.38 -4.90
C PRO A 75 8.84 -2.84 -4.55
N THR A 76 8.20 -3.77 -5.26
CA THR A 76 8.24 -5.20 -4.92
C THR A 76 8.47 -6.05 -6.17
N SER A 77 9.25 -7.11 -6.06
CA SER A 77 9.24 -8.21 -7.03
C SER A 77 8.97 -9.50 -6.29
N ALA A 78 7.72 -9.98 -6.37
CA ALA A 78 7.34 -11.25 -5.78
C ALA A 78 8.12 -12.43 -6.39
N LEU A 79 8.52 -12.32 -7.67
CA LEU A 79 9.32 -13.33 -8.35
C LEU A 79 10.73 -13.43 -7.77
N ARG A 80 11.32 -12.29 -7.39
CA ARG A 80 12.70 -12.20 -6.85
C ARG A 80 12.76 -12.18 -5.32
N GLY A 81 11.62 -12.03 -4.65
CA GLY A 81 11.53 -11.88 -3.20
C GLY A 81 11.95 -10.50 -2.67
N GLU A 82 12.05 -9.49 -3.54
CA GLU A 82 12.52 -8.14 -3.20
C GLU A 82 11.37 -7.27 -2.66
N GLY A 83 11.64 -6.44 -1.65
CA GLY A 83 10.66 -5.51 -1.05
C GLY A 83 9.81 -6.10 0.09
N VAL A 84 9.82 -7.43 0.27
CA VAL A 84 8.97 -8.11 1.26
C VAL A 84 9.47 -7.86 2.69
N ALA A 85 10.78 -7.89 2.91
CA ALA A 85 11.37 -7.67 4.23
C ALA A 85 11.09 -6.25 4.72
N GLU A 86 11.23 -5.27 3.84
CA GLU A 86 10.98 -3.85 4.10
C GLU A 86 9.53 -3.59 4.50
N VAL A 87 8.58 -4.27 3.85
CA VAL A 87 7.16 -4.22 4.22
C VAL A 87 6.93 -4.80 5.61
N LEU A 88 7.53 -5.94 5.93
CA LEU A 88 7.39 -6.55 7.25
C LEU A 88 7.97 -5.64 8.33
N ASP A 89 9.16 -5.09 8.12
CA ASP A 89 9.81 -4.18 9.07
C ASP A 89 8.97 -2.92 9.30
N TRP A 90 8.46 -2.30 8.23
CA TRP A 90 7.61 -1.12 8.33
C TRP A 90 6.29 -1.42 9.05
N VAL A 91 5.64 -2.54 8.73
CA VAL A 91 4.40 -2.96 9.39
C VAL A 91 4.65 -3.22 10.87
N LEU A 92 5.71 -3.93 11.24
CA LEU A 92 6.04 -4.23 12.64
C LEU A 92 6.36 -2.97 13.44
N ALA A 93 7.05 -1.99 12.84
CA ALA A 93 7.34 -0.72 13.47
C ALA A 93 6.06 0.09 13.76
N ASN A 94 5.11 0.08 12.83
CA ASN A 94 3.92 0.95 12.91
C ASN A 94 2.71 0.29 13.58
N LEU A 95 2.59 -1.04 13.55
CA LEU A 95 1.56 -1.76 14.30
C LEU A 95 1.66 -1.49 15.80
N ARG A 96 2.88 -1.35 16.33
CA ARG A 96 3.13 -1.03 17.75
C ARG A 96 2.75 0.41 18.12
N ALA A 97 2.88 1.35 17.19
CA ALA A 97 2.57 2.77 17.39
C ALA A 97 1.05 3.03 17.44
N THR A 98 0.24 2.23 16.74
CA THR A 98 -1.24 2.32 16.80
C THR A 98 -1.85 1.89 18.15
N GLY A 99 -1.02 1.51 19.14
CA GLY A 99 -1.45 1.03 20.47
C GLY A 99 -1.07 1.91 21.67
N ARG A 100 -0.43 3.07 21.50
CA ARG A 100 -0.05 3.93 22.63
C ARG A 100 -0.23 5.42 22.30
N PRO A 101 -0.89 6.22 23.16
CA PRO A 101 -0.85 7.67 22.97
C PRO A 101 0.58 8.18 23.20
N PRO A 102 1.05 9.16 22.42
CA PRO A 102 2.37 9.78 22.65
C PRO A 102 2.39 10.52 24.00
N PRO A 103 3.58 10.67 24.63
CA PRO A 103 3.75 11.36 25.91
C PRO A 103 3.40 12.86 25.84
#